data_AF-A0A521RZR0-F1
#
_entry.id   AF-A0A521RZR0-F1
#
_cell.length_a   1.000
_cell.length_b   1.000
_cell.length_c   1.000
_cell.angle_alpha   90.00
_cell.angle_beta   90.00
_cell.angle_gamma   90.00
#
_symmetry.space_group_name_H-M   'P 1'
#
loop_
_entity.id
_entity.type
_entity.pdbx_description
1 polymer ?
#
loop_
_entity_poly.entity_id
_entity_poly.type
_entity_poly.pdbx_seq_one_letter_code
_entity_poly.pdbx_strand_id
1 'polypeptide(L)'
;MSKGKRAFYETDEAVDAEKSQERMELESLYAETFKNLQEGSVVEGTILSIQEDGVMVDIGYKSEGMVSKQEFTAEEIGKLKPGEKILI
;
A
#
# COMPACT_ATOMS: atom_id res chain seq x y z
N MET A 1 -17.64 61.50 6.37
CA MET A 1 -16.37 61.35 5.62
C MET A 1 -15.61 60.20 6.26
N SER A 2 -15.68 59.00 5.69
CA SER A 2 -14.67 58.38 4.81
C SER A 2 -13.56 57.64 5.57
N LYS A 3 -13.68 56.30 5.54
CA LYS A 3 -12.62 55.27 5.35
C LYS A 3 -11.66 55.08 6.55
N GLY A 4 -11.61 53.91 7.17
CA GLY A 4 -10.98 52.69 6.64
C GLY A 4 -9.50 52.71 7.03
N LYS A 5 -8.96 51.76 7.80
CA LYS A 5 -8.46 50.46 7.31
C LYS A 5 -7.87 49.67 8.49
N ARG A 6 -8.26 48.39 8.57
CA ARG A 6 -7.42 47.18 8.68
C ARG A 6 -6.24 47.19 9.68
N ALA A 7 -6.29 46.23 10.60
CA ALA A 7 -5.19 45.27 10.78
C ALA A 7 -5.78 43.94 11.29
N PHE A 8 -6.26 43.13 10.34
CA PHE A 8 -6.28 41.67 10.49
C PHE A 8 -4.82 41.23 10.32
N TYR A 9 -4.21 40.76 11.40
CA TYR A 9 -2.99 39.94 11.37
C TYR A 9 -3.12 38.95 12.52
N GLU A 10 -4.07 38.03 12.40
CA GLU A 10 -4.06 36.80 13.18
C GLU A 10 -3.37 35.73 12.32
N THR A 11 -2.12 35.47 12.69
CA THR A 11 -1.40 34.18 12.55
C THR A 11 -1.42 33.50 11.18
N ASP A 12 -0.56 33.98 10.27
CA ASP A 12 -0.15 33.21 9.08
C ASP A 12 0.85 32.09 9.44
N GLU A 13 1.74 32.29 10.43
CA GLU A 13 2.86 31.36 10.68
C GLU A 13 2.45 30.04 11.36
N ALA A 14 1.51 30.07 12.31
CA ALA A 14 1.04 28.86 12.98
C ALA A 14 0.20 27.97 12.04
N VAL A 15 -0.54 28.59 11.12
CA VAL A 15 -1.38 27.91 10.13
C VAL A 15 -0.54 27.29 9.02
N ASP A 16 0.59 27.91 8.65
CA ASP A 16 1.52 27.37 7.65
C ASP A 16 2.36 26.20 8.21
N ALA A 17 2.79 26.31 9.48
CA ALA A 17 3.50 25.25 10.18
C ALA A 17 2.62 23.99 10.37
N GLU A 18 1.37 24.13 10.85
CA GLU A 18 0.43 22.99 10.96
C GLU A 18 0.13 22.36 9.60
N LYS A 19 -0.09 23.16 8.55
CA LYS A 19 -0.28 22.64 7.17
C LYS A 19 0.93 21.90 6.64
N SER A 20 2.14 22.34 6.99
CA SER A 20 3.38 21.68 6.59
C SER A 20 3.54 20.32 7.26
N GLN A 21 3.09 20.23 8.51
CA GLN A 21 3.18 19.03 9.33
C GLN A 21 2.13 17.99 8.91
N GLU A 22 0.87 18.40 8.71
CA GLU A 22 -0.17 17.56 8.10
C GLU A 22 0.23 17.05 6.71
N ARG A 23 0.85 17.91 5.88
CA ARG A 23 1.35 17.52 4.55
C ARG A 23 2.45 16.48 4.66
N MET A 24 3.39 16.65 5.58
CA MET A 24 4.50 15.72 5.79
C MET A 24 4.00 14.37 6.34
N GLU A 25 3.03 14.37 7.24
CA GLU A 25 2.39 13.15 7.76
C GLU A 25 1.64 12.40 6.66
N LEU A 26 0.88 13.13 5.82
CA LEU A 26 0.19 12.55 4.67
C LEU A 26 1.18 11.97 3.65
N GLU A 27 2.26 12.68 3.36
CA GLU A 27 3.35 12.21 2.50
C GLU A 27 4.01 10.94 3.06
N SER A 28 4.22 10.84 4.38
CA SER A 28 4.74 9.65 5.03
C SER A 28 3.81 8.45 4.88
N LEU A 29 2.52 8.62 5.15
CA LEU A 29 1.50 7.56 5.00
C LEU A 29 1.41 7.06 3.54
N TYR A 30 1.50 7.98 2.57
CA TYR A 30 1.57 7.61 1.15
C TYR A 30 2.87 6.86 0.82
N ALA A 31 4.02 7.30 1.33
CA ALA A 31 5.31 6.64 1.14
C ALA A 31 5.34 5.23 1.77
N GLU A 32 4.72 5.04 2.93
CA GLU A 32 4.56 3.72 3.57
C GLU A 32 3.64 2.79 2.79
N THR A 33 2.67 3.34 2.05
CA THR A 33 1.81 2.55 1.14
C THR A 33 2.61 2.01 -0.06
N PHE A 34 3.67 2.73 -0.49
CA PHE A 34 4.70 2.18 -1.37
C PHE A 34 5.66 1.31 -0.54
N LYS A 35 5.15 0.22 0.03
CA LYS A 35 6.02 -0.87 0.49
C LYS A 35 6.92 -1.26 -0.70
N ASN A 36 8.23 -1.23 -0.48
CA ASN A 36 9.22 -1.51 -1.52
C ASN A 36 9.19 -3.01 -1.80
N LEU A 37 8.36 -3.44 -2.74
CA LEU A 37 8.42 -4.79 -3.29
C LEU A 37 9.74 -4.92 -4.06
N GLN A 38 10.78 -5.42 -3.40
CA GLN A 38 12.08 -5.68 -4.01
C GLN A 38 12.16 -7.13 -4.45
N GLU A 39 12.75 -7.37 -5.62
CA GLU A 39 13.04 -8.73 -6.07
C GLU A 39 13.81 -9.52 -5.00
N GLY A 40 13.39 -10.75 -4.75
CA GLY A 40 13.97 -11.62 -3.71
C GLY A 40 13.43 -11.38 -2.29
N SER A 41 12.50 -10.45 -2.09
CA SER A 41 11.80 -10.30 -0.81
C SER A 41 10.70 -11.34 -0.67
N VAL A 42 10.60 -11.98 0.50
CA VAL A 42 9.50 -12.88 0.83
C VAL A 42 8.28 -12.06 1.29
N VAL A 43 7.13 -12.30 0.68
CA VAL A 43 5.88 -11.59 0.97
C VAL A 43 4.76 -12.56 1.32
N GLU A 44 3.87 -12.15 2.22
CA GLU A 44 2.65 -12.90 2.50
C GLU A 44 1.55 -12.49 1.51
N GLY A 45 0.97 -13.46 0.83
CA GLY A 45 -0.18 -13.30 -0.05
C GLY A 45 -1.38 -14.14 0.40
N THR A 46 -2.57 -13.75 -0.05
CA THR A 46 -3.81 -14.50 0.11
C THR A 46 -4.15 -15.17 -1.21
N ILE A 47 -4.40 -16.48 -1.19
CA ILE A 47 -4.74 -17.23 -2.40
C ILE A 47 -6.15 -16.83 -2.84
N LEU A 48 -6.27 -16.28 -4.04
CA LEU A 48 -7.56 -15.91 -4.63
C LEU A 48 -8.16 -17.07 -5.42
N SER A 49 -7.34 -17.72 -6.25
CA SER A 49 -7.76 -18.87 -7.06
C SER A 49 -6.58 -19.74 -7.46
N ILE A 50 -6.86 -21.02 -7.73
CA ILE A 50 -5.90 -21.98 -8.28
C ILE A 50 -6.38 -22.31 -9.69
N GLN A 51 -5.56 -21.99 -10.69
CA GLN A 51 -5.89 -22.16 -12.11
C GLN A 51 -5.05 -23.29 -12.72
N GLU A 52 -5.11 -23.49 -14.04
CA GLU A 52 -4.34 -24.54 -14.70
C GLU A 52 -2.85 -24.22 -14.76
N ASP A 53 -2.53 -22.96 -15.00
CA ASP A 53 -1.18 -22.39 -15.21
C ASP A 53 -0.50 -21.90 -13.92
N GLY A 54 -1.28 -21.48 -12.91
CA GLY A 54 -0.73 -20.89 -11.71
C GLY A 54 -1.70 -20.71 -10.55
N VAL A 55 -1.21 -20.01 -9.53
CA VAL A 55 -1.95 -19.60 -8.34
C VAL A 55 -2.03 -18.09 -8.34
N MET A 56 -3.24 -17.56 -8.32
CA MET A 56 -3.48 -16.12 -8.24
C MET A 56 -3.52 -15.68 -6.78
N VAL A 57 -2.78 -14.62 -6.45
CA VAL A 57 -2.52 -14.18 -5.08
C VAL A 57 -2.74 -12.67 -4.93
N ASP A 58 -3.33 -12.26 -3.81
CA ASP A 58 -3.39 -10.85 -3.40
C ASP A 58 -2.39 -10.60 -2.27
N ILE A 59 -1.46 -9.67 -2.49
CA ILE A 59 -0.43 -9.26 -1.53
C ILE A 59 -0.74 -7.89 -0.88
N GLY A 60 -1.95 -7.36 -1.08
CA GLY A 60 -2.38 -6.07 -0.51
C GLY A 60 -1.85 -4.86 -1.28
N TYR A 61 -1.62 -5.00 -2.59
CA TYR A 61 -1.20 -3.93 -3.49
C TYR A 61 -2.28 -3.61 -4.52
N LYS A 62 -1.98 -2.72 -5.45
CA LYS A 62 -2.90 -2.28 -6.51
C LYS A 62 -3.37 -3.43 -7.44
N SER A 63 -2.58 -4.48 -7.57
CA SER A 63 -2.82 -5.58 -8.51
C SER A 63 -2.57 -6.93 -7.85
N GLU A 64 -3.27 -7.93 -8.36
CA GLU A 64 -3.06 -9.34 -8.04
C GLU A 64 -1.79 -9.87 -8.72
N GLY A 65 -1.10 -10.79 -8.04
CA GLY A 65 0.04 -11.53 -8.57
C GLY A 65 -0.36 -12.91 -9.09
N MET A 66 0.47 -13.46 -9.99
CA MET A 66 0.35 -14.85 -10.47
C MET A 66 1.65 -15.59 -10.18
N VAL A 67 1.55 -16.72 -9.50
CA VAL A 67 2.68 -17.61 -9.23
C VAL A 67 2.54 -18.85 -10.10
N SER A 68 3.55 -19.14 -10.92
CA SER A 68 3.55 -20.32 -11.80
C SER A 68 3.44 -21.60 -10.99
N LYS A 69 2.70 -22.60 -11.49
CA LYS A 69 2.66 -23.92 -10.85
C LYS A 69 4.03 -24.59 -10.72
N GLN A 70 4.99 -24.19 -11.55
CA GLN A 70 6.35 -24.73 -11.55
C GLN A 70 7.15 -24.33 -10.31
N GLU A 71 6.73 -23.26 -9.62
CA GLU A 71 7.33 -22.82 -8.35
C GLU A 71 6.90 -23.69 -7.17
N PHE A 72 5.96 -24.62 -7.36
CA PHE A 72 5.42 -25.47 -6.31
C PHE A 72 5.73 -26.95 -6.57
N THR A 73 6.00 -27.67 -5.50
CA THR A 73 6.00 -29.14 -5.52
C THR A 73 4.58 -29.68 -5.61
N ALA A 74 4.44 -30.94 -6.05
CA ALA A 74 3.13 -31.60 -6.13
C ALA A 74 2.42 -31.68 -4.78
N GLU A 75 3.19 -31.82 -3.68
CA GLU A 75 2.64 -31.84 -2.32
C GLU A 75 2.11 -30.47 -1.88
N GLU A 76 2.83 -29.39 -2.21
CA GLU A 76 2.42 -28.03 -1.89
C GLU A 76 1.13 -27.66 -2.61
N ILE A 77 1.04 -27.91 -3.93
CA ILE A 77 -0.17 -27.64 -4.71
C ILE A 77 -1.39 -28.34 -4.10
N GLY A 78 -1.24 -29.58 -3.65
CA GLY A 78 -2.34 -30.34 -3.05
C GLY A 78 -2.87 -29.76 -1.73
N LYS A 79 -2.09 -28.89 -1.07
CA LYS A 79 -2.46 -28.24 0.19
C LYS A 79 -3.05 -26.84 0.00
N LEU A 80 -2.77 -26.18 -1.14
CA LEU A 80 -3.23 -24.82 -1.41
C LEU A 80 -4.75 -24.75 -1.49
N LYS A 81 -5.33 -23.71 -0.90
CA LYS A 81 -6.77 -23.43 -0.97
C LYS A 81 -7.04 -21.93 -1.09
N PRO A 82 -8.05 -21.53 -1.89
CA PRO A 82 -8.53 -20.15 -1.89
C PRO A 82 -8.90 -19.66 -0.48
N GLY A 83 -8.51 -18.44 -0.16
CA GLY A 83 -8.68 -17.79 1.14
C GLY A 83 -7.56 -18.07 2.16
N GLU A 84 -6.67 -19.02 1.90
CA GLU A 84 -5.52 -19.27 2.77
C GLU A 84 -4.33 -18.34 2.46
N LYS A 85 -3.46 -18.18 3.46
CA LYS A 85 -2.23 -17.40 3.36
C LYS A 85 -1.08 -18.26 2.85
N ILE A 86 -0.23 -17.66 2.02
CA ILE A 86 0.99 -18.28 1.51
C ILE A 86 2.14 -17.27 1.52
N LEU A 87 3.36 -17.74 1.78
CA LEU A 87 4.58 -16.95 1.62
C LEU A 87 5.16 -17.21 0.23
N ILE A 88 5.50 -16.13 -0.46
CA ILE A 88 5.99 -16.11 -1.84
C ILE A 88 7.32 -15.39 -1.88
#